data_AF-A0A820ULH8-F1
#
_entry.id   AF-A0A820ULH8-F1
#
_cell.length_a   1.000
_cell.length_b   1.000
_cell.length_c   1.000
_cell.angle_alpha   90.00
_cell.angle_beta   90.00
_cell.angle_gamma   90.00
#
_symmetry.space_group_name_H-M   'P 1'
#
loop_
_entity.id
_entity.type
_entity.pdbx_description
1 polymer ?
#
loop_
_entity_poly.entity_id
_entity_poly.type
_entity_poly.pdbx_seq_one_letter_code
_entity_poly.pdbx_strand_id
1 'polypeptide(L)'
;ANLGQCFIAIDPNAFEDEFEDRLQKLINYCRTLPPSESGKPVLVAGDPERLHMAKCEKLGGIPYPQSQIDFIQDLARKLKVDIPKIK
;
A
#
# COMPACT_ATOMS: atom_id res chain seq x y z
N ALA A 1 5.97 8.40 -23.24
CA ALA A 1 5.74 9.38 -22.15
C ALA A 1 6.99 10.23 -21.98
N ASN A 2 6.86 11.52 -21.67
CA ASN A 2 7.98 12.40 -21.34
C ASN A 2 7.81 12.87 -19.88
N LEU A 3 8.16 11.99 -18.94
CA LEU A 3 7.96 12.20 -17.50
C LEU A 3 9.31 12.27 -16.81
N GLY A 4 9.57 13.38 -16.11
CA GLY A 4 10.70 13.50 -15.20
C GLY A 4 10.36 12.94 -13.83
N GLN A 5 11.29 12.25 -13.20
CA GLN A 5 11.16 11.73 -11.83
C GLN A 5 12.36 12.18 -11.01
N CYS A 6 12.13 12.48 -9.73
CA CYS A 6 13.17 12.87 -8.78
C CYS A 6 13.09 11.95 -7.57
N PHE A 7 14.24 11.44 -7.13
CA PHE A 7 14.37 10.55 -5.99
C PHE A 7 15.41 11.13 -5.04
N ILE A 8 15.06 11.20 -3.76
CA ILE A 8 15.94 11.72 -2.70
C ILE A 8 15.93 10.70 -1.57
N ALA A 9 17.13 10.35 -1.10
CA ALA A 9 17.32 9.55 0.09
C ALA A 9 18.09 10.39 1.12
N ILE A 10 17.62 10.35 2.37
CA ILE A 10 18.23 11.05 3.50
C ILE A 10 18.53 9.98 4.54
N ASP A 11 19.76 9.93 5.03
CA ASP A 11 20.15 9.09 6.15
C ASP A 11 19.85 9.82 7.47
N PRO A 12 18.87 9.36 8.28
CA PRO A 12 18.55 10.02 9.54
C PRO A 12 19.70 9.97 10.56
N ASN A 13 20.56 8.94 10.49
CA ASN A 13 21.66 8.75 11.44
C ASN A 13 22.78 9.78 11.25
N ALA A 14 22.79 10.48 10.11
CA ALA A 14 23.71 11.60 9.89
C ALA A 14 23.31 12.88 10.67
N PHE A 15 22.13 12.92 11.26
CA PHE A 15 21.59 14.09 11.96
C PHE A 15 21.41 13.86 13.46
N GLU A 16 20.77 12.77 13.86
CA GLU A 16 20.47 12.48 15.26
C GLU A 16 20.25 10.97 15.46
N ASP A 17 20.68 10.47 16.62
CA ASP A 17 20.38 9.11 17.05
C ASP A 17 18.88 8.96 17.43
N GLU A 18 18.40 7.72 17.54
CA GLU A 18 17.02 7.41 17.99
C GLU A 18 15.90 8.08 17.15
N PHE A 19 16.15 8.44 15.89
CA PHE A 19 15.15 9.04 15.01
C PHE A 19 13.89 8.16 14.88
N GLU A 20 14.08 6.85 14.74
CA GLU A 20 12.99 5.89 14.60
C GLU A 20 12.06 5.89 15.82
N ASP A 21 12.62 5.87 17.03
CA ASP A 21 11.84 5.89 18.27
C ASP A 21 11.06 7.19 18.45
N ARG A 22 11.69 8.33 18.09
CA ARG A 22 11.02 9.64 18.12
C ARG A 22 9.86 9.70 17.13
N LEU A 23 10.07 9.21 15.91
CA LEU A 23 9.04 9.15 14.90
C LEU A 23 7.91 8.19 15.33
N GLN A 24 8.24 7.03 15.89
CA GLN A 24 7.27 6.07 16.38
C GLN A 24 6.39 6.65 17.50
N LYS A 25 6.98 7.42 18.43
CA LYS A 25 6.24 8.14 19.47
C LYS A 25 5.24 9.13 18.87
N LEU A 26 5.67 9.92 17.88
CA LEU A 26 4.79 10.87 17.18
C LEU A 26 3.62 10.15 16.48
N ILE A 27 3.92 9.09 15.73
CA ILE A 27 2.91 8.34 14.99
C ILE A 27 1.90 7.72 15.97
N ASN A 28 2.37 7.14 17.08
CA ASN A 28 1.49 6.58 18.12
C ASN A 28 0.61 7.67 18.73
N TYR A 29 1.18 8.83 19.05
CA TYR A 29 0.42 9.96 19.56
C TYR A 29 -0.70 10.36 18.59
N CYS A 30 -0.40 10.49 17.29
CA CYS A 30 -1.43 10.80 16.28
C CYS A 30 -2.59 9.80 16.29
N ARG A 31 -2.32 8.49 16.41
CA ARG A 31 -3.37 7.46 16.48
C ARG A 31 -4.25 7.55 17.73
N THR A 32 -3.76 8.16 18.81
CA THR A 32 -4.53 8.34 20.06
C THR A 32 -5.44 9.57 20.06
N LEU A 33 -5.33 10.44 19.06
CA LEU A 33 -6.18 11.63 18.96
C LEU A 33 -7.66 11.25 18.76
N PRO A 34 -8.59 12.09 19.25
CA PRO A 34 -10.01 11.85 19.03
C PRO A 34 -10.32 11.86 17.52
N PRO A 35 -11.04 10.86 17.00
CA PRO A 35 -11.41 10.84 15.59
C PRO A 35 -12.41 11.96 15.28
N SER A 36 -12.32 12.51 14.07
CA SER A 36 -13.25 13.53 13.58
C SER A 36 -14.67 12.99 13.33
N GLU A 37 -14.77 11.70 13.00
CA GLU A 37 -16.02 11.00 12.73
C GLU A 37 -16.17 9.78 13.65
N SER A 38 -17.36 9.60 14.22
CA SER A 38 -17.65 8.43 15.05
C SER A 38 -17.51 7.15 14.24
N GLY A 39 -16.80 6.16 14.80
CA GLY A 39 -16.59 4.85 14.17
C GLY A 39 -15.45 4.77 13.14
N LYS A 40 -14.74 5.87 12.87
CA LYS A 40 -13.55 5.88 12.00
C LYS A 40 -12.30 6.24 12.80
N PRO A 41 -11.36 5.30 13.03
CA PRO A 41 -10.15 5.60 13.79
C PRO A 41 -9.23 6.57 13.03
N VAL A 42 -8.36 7.26 13.77
CA VAL A 42 -7.29 8.06 13.17
C VAL A 42 -6.26 7.11 12.54
N LEU A 43 -5.97 7.33 11.26
CA LEU A 43 -5.01 6.54 10.49
C LEU A 43 -3.81 7.40 10.13
N VAL A 44 -2.63 6.78 10.05
CA VAL A 44 -1.42 7.41 9.51
C VAL A 44 -1.04 6.80 8.17
N ALA A 45 -0.11 7.45 7.45
CA ALA A 45 0.41 6.93 6.20
C ALA A 45 0.93 5.49 6.36
N GLY A 46 0.51 4.60 5.47
CA GLY A 46 0.87 3.18 5.48
C GLY A 46 -0.08 2.27 6.26
N ASP A 47 -0.98 2.79 7.10
CA ASP A 47 -1.97 1.95 7.80
C ASP A 47 -2.99 1.31 6.83
N PRO A 48 -3.61 2.06 5.88
CA PRO A 48 -4.53 1.46 4.90
C PRO A 48 -3.86 0.38 4.05
N GLU A 49 -2.63 0.62 3.61
CA GLU A 49 -1.86 -0.31 2.78
C GLU A 49 -1.52 -1.58 3.56
N ARG A 50 -1.10 -1.48 4.83
CA ARG A 50 -0.86 -2.65 5.70
C ARG A 50 -2.11 -3.47 5.91
N LEU A 51 -3.25 -2.84 6.14
CA LEU A 51 -4.54 -3.53 6.25
C LEU A 51 -4.90 -4.25 4.95
N HIS A 52 -4.64 -3.63 3.81
CA HIS A 52 -4.89 -4.23 2.50
C HIS A 52 -3.95 -5.40 2.20
N MET A 53 -2.67 -5.30 2.52
CA MET A 53 -1.71 -6.40 2.39
C MET A 53 -2.14 -7.59 3.25
N ALA A 54 -2.46 -7.36 4.52
CA ALA A 54 -2.96 -8.41 5.41
C ALA A 54 -4.27 -9.04 4.91
N LYS A 55 -5.14 -8.26 4.26
CA LYS A 55 -6.34 -8.79 3.59
C LYS A 55 -5.95 -9.70 2.42
N CYS A 56 -5.01 -9.30 1.56
CA CYS A 56 -4.57 -10.10 0.42
C CYS A 56 -3.89 -11.39 0.87
N GLU A 57 -3.05 -11.34 1.92
CA GLU A 57 -2.45 -12.52 2.54
C GLU A 57 -3.50 -13.50 3.02
N LYS A 58 -4.55 -13.01 3.72
CA LYS A 58 -5.67 -13.83 4.18
C LYS A 58 -6.47 -14.46 3.04
N LEU A 59 -6.61 -13.75 1.92
CA LEU A 59 -7.28 -14.26 0.72
C LEU A 59 -6.40 -15.24 -0.08
N GLY A 60 -5.09 -15.30 0.20
CA GLY A 60 -4.12 -16.09 -0.57
C GLY A 60 -3.91 -15.54 -1.99
N GLY A 61 -4.25 -14.27 -2.23
CA GLY A 61 -4.21 -13.62 -3.53
C GLY A 61 -4.69 -12.17 -3.50
N ILE A 62 -4.51 -11.47 -4.63
CA ILE A 62 -4.94 -10.08 -4.80
C ILE A 62 -6.32 -10.07 -5.48
N PRO A 63 -7.36 -9.50 -4.84
CA PRO A 63 -8.68 -9.43 -5.44
C PRO A 63 -8.70 -8.38 -6.57
N TYR A 64 -9.12 -8.82 -7.75
CA TYR A 64 -9.32 -7.95 -8.91
C TYR A 64 -10.80 -7.88 -9.29
N PRO A 65 -11.29 -6.73 -9.80
CA PRO A 65 -12.60 -6.65 -10.42
C PRO A 65 -12.69 -7.56 -11.66
N GLN A 66 -13.87 -8.13 -11.93
CA GLN A 66 -14.09 -9.02 -13.07
C GLN A 66 -13.67 -8.39 -14.41
N SER A 67 -13.92 -7.09 -14.59
CA SER A 67 -13.52 -6.37 -15.81
C SER A 67 -12.00 -6.37 -16.07
N GLN A 68 -11.18 -6.36 -15.01
CA GLN A 68 -9.72 -6.47 -15.16
C GLN A 68 -9.30 -7.88 -15.55
N ILE A 69 -9.99 -8.90 -15.01
CA ILE A 69 -9.78 -10.29 -15.38
C ILE A 69 -10.08 -10.49 -16.87
N ASP A 70 -11.24 -10.03 -17.33
CA ASP A 70 -11.66 -10.15 -18.73
C ASP A 70 -10.65 -9.48 -19.66
N PHE A 71 -10.20 -8.26 -19.29
CA PHE A 71 -9.17 -7.53 -20.04
C PHE A 71 -7.85 -8.29 -20.12
N ILE A 72 -7.38 -8.87 -19.02
CA ILE A 72 -6.13 -9.64 -18.98
C ILE A 72 -6.27 -10.91 -19.84
N GLN A 73 -7.41 -11.60 -19.79
CA GLN A 73 -7.67 -12.78 -20.63
C GLN A 73 -7.73 -12.43 -22.12
N ASP A 74 -8.35 -11.31 -22.49
CA ASP A 74 -8.36 -10.79 -23.85
C ASP A 74 -6.95 -10.45 -24.33
N LEU A 75 -6.16 -9.80 -23.47
CA LEU A 75 -4.77 -9.47 -23.77
C LEU A 75 -3.93 -10.73 -23.96
N ALA A 76 -4.07 -11.73 -23.09
CA ALA A 76 -3.37 -13.01 -23.18
C ALA A 76 -3.69 -13.74 -24.50
N ARG A 77 -4.96 -13.76 -24.91
CA ARG A 77 -5.39 -14.33 -26.21
C ARG A 77 -4.77 -13.59 -27.40
N LYS A 78 -4.77 -12.26 -27.38
CA LYS A 78 -4.18 -11.44 -28.45
C LYS A 78 -2.68 -11.66 -28.59
N LEU A 79 -1.98 -11.80 -27.47
CA LEU A 79 -0.54 -12.00 -27.42
C LEU A 79 -0.12 -13.49 -27.52
N LYS A 80 -1.09 -14.41 -27.57
CA LYS A 80 -0.88 -15.87 -27.60
C LYS A 80 0.00 -16.39 -26.45
N VAL A 81 -0.25 -15.87 -25.25
CA VAL A 81 0.39 -16.35 -24.01
C VAL A 81 -0.63 -17.10 -23.16
N ASP A 82 -0.13 -17.94 -22.25
CA ASP A 82 -0.97 -18.74 -21.36
C ASP A 82 -1.86 -17.84 -20.50
N ILE A 83 -3.14 -18.21 -20.40
CA ILE A 83 -4.12 -17.46 -19.62
C ILE A 83 -3.86 -17.69 -18.12
N PRO A 84 -3.78 -16.62 -17.31
CA PRO A 84 -3.58 -16.75 -15.87
C PRO A 84 -4.69 -17.57 -15.21
N LYS A 85 -4.32 -18.49 -14.32
CA LYS A 85 -5.27 -19.26 -13.52
C LYS A 85 -5.86 -18.37 -12.42
N ILE A 86 -7.16 -18.16 -12.46
CA ILE A 86 -7.90 -17.40 -11.44
C ILE A 86 -8.34 -18.39 -10.36
N LYS A 87 -8.06 -18.06 -9.10
CA LYS A 87 -8.49 -18.82 -7.92
C LYS A 87 -9.75 -18.22 -7.34
#